data_AF-A0A962PCC7-F1
#
_entry.id   AF-A0A962PCC7-F1
#
_cell.length_a   1.000
_cell.length_b   1.000
_cell.length_c   1.000
_cell.angle_alpha   90.00
_cell.angle_beta   90.00
_cell.angle_gamma   90.00
#
_symmetry.space_group_name_H-M   'P 1'
#
loop_
_entity.id
_entity.type
_entity.pdbx_description
1 polymer ?
#
loop_
_entity_poly.entity_id
_entity_poly.type
_entity_poly.pdbx_seq_one_letter_code
_entity_poly.pdbx_strand_id
1 'polypeptide(L)'
;MFDNLTERLSQSLRNVAGTGKLTEDNIKDTLREVRMALLEADVALSVVKDFVERIRTQALGHEVMQSLSPGQAFVKVVFDELVKTMGDANETLNLHAAPPAVVLMAGLQGAGKTTTVAKLAKFLQERQKKKVLVVSCDVYRPAAIKQLETVANDVGATFFPSHKDQDPVAIAQAAIAEGKLKFFDVVIVDTAGRLHVDAEMMGEIQRLHGAIKPVETLFVVDAMTG
;
A
#
# COMPACT_ATOMS: atom_id res chain seq x y z
N MET A 1 1.88 16.74 6.33
CA MET A 1 2.55 16.52 5.02
C MET A 1 1.56 16.75 3.89
N PHE A 2 0.52 15.90 3.76
CA PHE A 2 -0.52 16.05 2.73
C PHE A 2 -1.32 17.37 2.80
N ASP A 3 -1.57 17.90 4.01
CA ASP A 3 -2.28 19.18 4.14
C ASP A 3 -1.48 20.37 3.56
N ASN A 4 -0.16 20.39 3.77
CA ASN A 4 0.74 21.42 3.23
C ASN A 4 0.87 21.30 1.70
N LEU A 5 0.96 20.06 1.19
CA LEU A 5 0.93 19.80 -0.25
C LEU A 5 -0.40 20.29 -0.87
N THR A 6 -1.53 19.98 -0.21
CA THR A 6 -2.87 20.39 -0.67
C THR A 6 -2.99 21.92 -0.68
N GLU A 7 -2.52 22.59 0.37
CA GLU A 7 -2.56 24.05 0.47
C GLU A 7 -1.69 24.71 -0.60
N ARG A 8 -0.43 24.26 -0.76
CA ARG A 8 0.49 24.78 -1.78
C ARG A 8 -0.03 24.55 -3.20
N LEU A 9 -0.47 23.33 -3.52
CA LEU A 9 -1.08 23.05 -4.84
C LEU A 9 -2.29 23.93 -5.08
N SER A 10 -3.19 24.07 -4.10
CA SER A 10 -4.37 24.91 -4.20
C SER A 10 -4.05 26.40 -4.37
N GLN A 11 -2.92 26.87 -3.84
CA GLN A 11 -2.46 28.25 -4.00
C GLN A 11 -1.82 28.46 -5.37
N SER A 12 -0.93 27.58 -5.80
CA SER A 12 -0.28 27.62 -7.12
C SER A 12 -1.29 27.55 -8.27
N LEU A 13 -2.35 26.76 -8.11
CA LEU A 13 -3.41 26.59 -9.11
C LEU A 13 -4.32 27.83 -9.22
N ARG A 14 -4.47 28.63 -8.15
CA ARG A 14 -5.23 29.89 -8.20
C ARG A 14 -4.57 30.95 -9.06
N ASN A 15 -3.24 30.95 -9.17
CA ASN A 15 -2.50 31.93 -9.97
C ASN A 15 -2.77 31.78 -11.48
N VAL A 16 -3.00 30.54 -11.95
CA VAL A 16 -3.30 30.24 -13.36
C VAL A 16 -4.74 30.62 -13.75
N ALA A 17 -5.67 30.58 -12.79
CA ALA A 17 -7.10 30.83 -13.01
C ALA A 17 -7.43 32.26 -13.47
N GLY A 18 -6.52 33.23 -13.30
CA GLY A 18 -6.69 34.60 -13.78
C GLY A 18 -6.34 34.82 -15.26
N THR A 19 -5.82 33.80 -15.97
CA THR A 19 -5.34 33.94 -17.35
C THR A 19 -6.28 33.29 -18.37
N GLY A 20 -6.54 33.97 -19.49
CA GLY A 20 -7.54 33.57 -20.49
C GLY A 20 -7.13 32.42 -21.43
N LYS A 21 -5.86 32.01 -21.43
CA LYS A 21 -5.32 30.85 -22.16
C LYS A 21 -4.17 30.26 -21.38
N LEU A 22 -3.93 28.95 -21.50
CA LEU A 22 -2.71 28.31 -21.01
C LEU A 22 -1.58 28.55 -22.01
N THR A 23 -0.45 29.07 -21.53
CA THR A 23 0.77 29.29 -22.31
C THR A 23 1.95 28.72 -21.54
N GLU A 24 3.05 28.42 -22.23
CA GLU A 24 4.21 27.85 -21.55
C GLU A 24 4.75 28.79 -20.45
N ASP A 25 4.73 30.10 -20.69
CA ASP A 25 5.18 31.09 -19.71
C ASP A 25 4.28 31.17 -18.47
N ASN A 26 2.95 31.01 -18.61
CA ASN A 26 2.04 31.17 -17.48
C ASN A 26 1.92 29.94 -16.58
N ILE A 27 2.20 28.74 -17.11
CA ILE A 27 2.21 27.50 -16.32
C ILE A 27 3.59 27.21 -15.72
N LYS A 28 4.66 27.84 -16.21
CA LYS A 28 6.04 27.53 -15.81
C LYS A 28 6.29 27.70 -14.31
N ASP A 29 5.85 28.82 -13.74
CA ASP A 29 6.06 29.11 -12.32
C ASP A 29 5.23 28.17 -11.44
N THR A 30 3.97 27.94 -11.82
CA THR A 30 3.09 26.96 -11.17
C THR A 30 3.67 25.55 -11.20
N LEU A 31 4.19 25.09 -12.34
CA LEU A 31 4.85 23.78 -12.46
C LEU A 31 6.11 23.69 -11.59
N ARG A 32 6.85 24.80 -11.45
CA ARG A 32 8.01 24.85 -10.55
C ARG A 32 7.59 24.72 -9.08
N GLU A 33 6.51 25.36 -8.67
CA GLU A 33 5.96 25.24 -7.32
C GLU A 33 5.44 23.82 -7.03
N VAL A 34 4.67 23.23 -7.96
CA VAL A 34 4.21 21.83 -7.89
C VAL A 34 5.41 20.88 -7.72
N ARG A 35 6.46 21.08 -8.53
CA ARG A 35 7.70 20.30 -8.44
C ARG A 35 8.35 20.41 -7.06
N MET A 36 8.47 21.62 -6.51
CA MET A 36 9.07 21.82 -5.18
C MET A 36 8.23 21.16 -4.10
N ALA A 37 6.90 21.28 -4.17
CA ALA A 37 6.00 20.67 -3.20
C ALA A 37 6.06 19.14 -3.20
N LEU A 38 6.21 18.50 -4.38
CA LEU A 38 6.37 17.05 -4.47
C LEU A 38 7.74 16.58 -3.93
N LEU A 39 8.82 17.33 -4.20
CA LEU A 39 10.15 17.00 -3.66
C LEU A 39 10.23 17.18 -2.15
N GLU A 40 9.59 18.22 -1.60
CA GLU A 40 9.44 18.40 -0.14
C GLU A 40 8.58 17.31 0.50
N ALA A 41 7.76 16.61 -0.30
CA ALA A 41 6.95 15.49 0.10
C ALA A 41 7.65 14.13 -0.15
N ASP A 42 8.97 14.11 -0.19
CA ASP A 42 9.81 12.90 -0.39
C ASP A 42 9.54 12.11 -1.69
N VAL A 43 8.88 12.71 -2.68
CA VAL A 43 8.66 12.06 -3.98
C VAL A 43 9.97 12.01 -4.78
N ALA A 44 10.30 10.84 -5.32
CA ALA A 44 11.52 10.64 -6.09
C ALA A 44 11.66 11.62 -7.28
N LEU A 45 12.85 12.23 -7.43
CA LEU A 45 13.11 13.24 -8.46
C LEU A 45 12.82 12.77 -9.89
N SER A 46 13.08 11.49 -10.21
CA SER A 46 12.73 10.90 -11.51
C SER A 46 11.23 10.97 -11.76
N VAL A 47 10.42 10.53 -10.79
CA VAL A 47 8.95 10.56 -10.86
C VAL A 47 8.45 12.00 -11.01
N VAL A 48 9.00 12.94 -10.22
CA VAL A 48 8.59 14.35 -10.30
C VAL A 48 8.93 14.96 -11.66
N LYS A 49 10.10 14.65 -12.23
CA LYS A 49 10.47 15.13 -13.58
C LYS A 49 9.49 14.64 -14.62
N ASP A 50 9.22 13.34 -14.64
CA ASP A 50 8.32 12.75 -15.62
C ASP A 50 6.88 13.28 -15.46
N PHE A 51 6.42 13.44 -14.21
CA PHE A 51 5.12 14.02 -13.88
C PHE A 51 4.97 15.44 -14.42
N VAL A 52 5.95 16.32 -14.19
CA VAL A 52 5.92 17.71 -14.65
C VAL A 52 5.95 17.80 -16.18
N GLU A 53 6.75 16.97 -16.85
CA GLU A 53 6.81 16.96 -18.32
C GLU A 53 5.49 16.45 -18.95
N ARG A 54 4.82 15.47 -18.33
CA ARG A 54 3.50 15.01 -18.79
C ARG A 54 2.44 16.09 -18.63
N ILE A 55 2.41 16.82 -17.50
CA ILE A 55 1.49 17.95 -17.32
C ILE A 55 1.78 19.04 -18.35
N ARG A 56 3.05 19.43 -18.57
CA ARG A 56 3.42 20.44 -19.58
C ARG A 56 2.87 20.06 -20.95
N THR A 57 3.09 18.82 -21.38
CA THR A 57 2.66 18.33 -22.69
C THR A 57 1.14 18.34 -22.83
N GLN A 58 0.42 17.86 -21.81
CA GLN A 58 -1.05 17.82 -21.81
C GLN A 58 -1.68 19.21 -21.74
N ALA A 59 -1.11 20.12 -20.94
CA ALA A 59 -1.61 21.49 -20.79
C ALA A 59 -1.45 22.33 -22.05
N LEU A 60 -0.39 22.10 -22.84
CA LEU A 60 -0.14 22.78 -24.12
C LEU A 60 -0.88 22.12 -25.30
N GLY A 61 -1.12 20.81 -25.23
CA GLY A 61 -1.74 20.02 -26.30
C GLY A 61 -3.27 19.92 -26.23
N HIS A 62 -3.89 20.21 -25.08
CA HIS A 62 -5.34 20.25 -24.98
C HIS A 62 -5.89 21.59 -25.50
N GLU A 63 -6.68 21.53 -26.58
CA GLU A 63 -7.75 22.52 -26.76
C GLU A 63 -8.61 22.45 -25.50
N VAL A 64 -8.50 23.50 -24.68
CA VAL A 64 -9.26 23.66 -23.44
C VAL A 64 -10.71 23.32 -23.75
N MET A 65 -11.22 22.23 -23.15
CA MET A 65 -12.60 21.80 -23.35
C MET A 65 -13.52 23.01 -23.20
N GLN A 66 -14.36 23.27 -24.20
CA GLN A 66 -15.09 24.53 -24.39
C GLN A 66 -15.98 24.95 -23.19
N SER A 67 -16.12 24.10 -22.18
CA SER A 67 -16.93 24.31 -20.97
C SER A 67 -16.13 24.67 -19.70
N LEU A 68 -14.79 24.67 -19.71
CA LEU A 68 -13.97 24.94 -18.53
C LEU A 68 -13.10 26.18 -18.71
N SER A 69 -12.88 26.93 -17.63
CA SER A 69 -11.87 27.98 -17.64
C SER A 69 -10.46 27.37 -17.77
N PRO A 70 -9.48 28.10 -18.35
CA PRO A 70 -8.10 27.62 -18.48
C PRO A 70 -7.50 27.13 -17.16
N GLY A 71 -7.74 27.84 -16.06
CA GLY A 71 -7.30 27.41 -14.72
C GLY A 71 -7.95 26.10 -14.27
N GLN A 72 -9.26 25.93 -14.48
CA GLN A 72 -9.95 24.68 -14.15
C GLN A 72 -9.47 23.51 -15.02
N ALA A 73 -9.21 23.74 -16.29
CA ALA A 73 -8.63 22.74 -17.18
C ALA A 73 -7.23 22.34 -16.71
N PHE A 74 -6.40 23.29 -16.28
CA PHE A 74 -5.08 23.00 -15.72
C PHE A 74 -5.15 22.20 -14.42
N VAL A 75 -6.03 22.58 -13.48
CA VAL A 75 -6.30 21.79 -12.25
C VAL A 75 -6.68 20.35 -12.60
N LYS A 76 -7.55 20.18 -13.60
CA LYS A 76 -7.97 18.86 -14.06
C LYS A 76 -6.80 18.05 -14.61
N VAL A 77 -5.95 18.64 -15.44
CA VAL A 77 -4.74 17.97 -15.96
C VAL A 77 -3.84 17.51 -14.82
N VAL A 78 -3.59 18.36 -13.82
CA VAL A 78 -2.78 17.99 -12.65
C VAL A 78 -3.43 16.85 -11.87
N PHE A 79 -4.74 16.93 -11.62
CA PHE A 79 -5.48 15.90 -10.90
C PHE A 79 -5.47 14.55 -11.62
N ASP A 80 -5.79 14.55 -12.92
CA ASP A 80 -5.80 13.34 -13.76
C ASP A 80 -4.41 12.68 -13.78
N GLU A 81 -3.34 13.49 -13.79
CA GLU A 81 -1.97 12.98 -13.75
C GLU A 81 -1.57 12.45 -12.36
N LEU A 82 -2.07 13.05 -11.28
CA LEU A 82 -1.88 12.52 -9.92
C LEU A 82 -2.55 11.14 -9.78
N VAL A 83 -3.78 10.99 -10.28
CA VAL A 83 -4.50 9.71 -10.28
C VAL A 83 -3.69 8.65 -11.04
N LYS A 84 -3.25 8.95 -12.26
CA LYS A 84 -2.43 8.03 -13.07
C LYS A 84 -1.13 7.63 -12.39
N THR A 85 -0.47 8.58 -11.72
CA THR A 85 0.81 8.33 -11.05
C THR A 85 0.63 7.48 -9.79
N MET A 86 -0.47 7.63 -9.07
CA MET A 86 -0.77 6.88 -7.83
C MET A 86 -1.41 5.51 -8.09
N GLY A 87 -2.07 5.32 -9.23
CA GLY A 87 -2.73 4.09 -9.64
C GLY A 87 -4.18 4.34 -10.09
N ASP A 88 -4.48 3.96 -11.33
CA ASP A 88 -5.78 4.24 -11.98
C ASP A 88 -6.96 3.43 -11.42
N ALA A 89 -6.70 2.34 -10.69
CA ALA A 89 -7.73 1.43 -10.21
C ALA A 89 -7.48 0.97 -8.77
N ASN A 90 -8.56 0.90 -8.00
CA ASN A 90 -8.56 0.30 -6.68
C ASN A 90 -8.91 -1.19 -6.82
N GLU A 91 -7.91 -2.06 -6.80
CA GLU A 91 -8.12 -3.51 -6.81
C GLU A 91 -8.50 -4.00 -5.41
N THR A 92 -9.65 -4.67 -5.31
CA THR A 92 -10.04 -5.34 -4.07
C THR A 92 -9.24 -6.61 -3.87
N LEU A 93 -8.97 -6.96 -2.61
CA LEU A 93 -8.34 -8.23 -2.24
C LEU A 93 -9.10 -9.42 -2.85
N ASN A 94 -8.44 -10.23 -3.69
CA ASN A 94 -9.06 -11.36 -4.36
C ASN A 94 -9.06 -12.58 -3.44
N LEU A 95 -10.14 -12.73 -2.67
CA LEU A 95 -10.36 -13.87 -1.79
C LEU A 95 -11.19 -14.99 -2.46
N HIS A 96 -11.33 -14.99 -3.79
CA HIS A 96 -12.07 -16.00 -4.52
C HIS A 96 -11.26 -17.30 -4.63
N ALA A 97 -11.22 -18.05 -3.53
CA ALA A 97 -10.61 -19.37 -3.45
C ALA A 97 -11.43 -20.30 -2.55
N ALA A 98 -11.12 -21.59 -2.61
CA ALA A 98 -11.67 -22.55 -1.66
C ALA A 98 -11.24 -22.15 -0.23
N PRO A 99 -12.19 -21.96 0.71
CA PRO A 99 -11.85 -21.57 2.07
C PRO A 99 -10.94 -22.59 2.79
N PRO A 100 -10.00 -22.11 3.63
CA PRO A 100 -9.69 -20.70 3.86
C PRO A 100 -8.83 -20.11 2.74
N ALA A 101 -9.14 -18.88 2.33
CA ALA A 101 -8.25 -18.09 1.49
C ALA A 101 -7.00 -17.71 2.30
N VAL A 102 -5.82 -18.06 1.79
CA VAL A 102 -4.54 -17.82 2.48
C VAL A 102 -3.94 -16.52 1.98
N VAL A 103 -3.67 -15.60 2.90
CA VAL A 103 -3.03 -14.30 2.64
C VAL A 103 -1.67 -14.28 3.32
N LEU A 104 -0.60 -14.07 2.56
CA LEU A 104 0.77 -13.97 3.07
C LEU A 104 1.20 -12.51 3.18
N MET A 105 1.67 -12.10 4.35
CA MET A 105 2.19 -10.75 4.58
C MET A 105 3.71 -10.76 4.50
N ALA A 106 4.26 -10.23 3.41
CA ALA A 106 5.69 -10.01 3.20
C ALA A 106 6.04 -8.53 3.37
N GLY A 107 7.31 -8.21 3.59
CA GLY A 107 7.73 -6.81 3.76
C GLY A 107 8.98 -6.64 4.61
N LEU A 108 9.56 -5.44 4.54
CA LEU A 108 10.79 -5.10 5.26
C LEU A 108 10.58 -5.13 6.78
N GLN A 109 11.68 -5.24 7.52
CA GLN A 109 11.65 -5.11 8.98
C GLN A 109 11.14 -3.72 9.38
N GLY A 110 10.30 -3.66 10.41
CA GLY A 110 9.75 -2.38 10.88
C GLY A 110 8.61 -1.80 10.03
N ALA A 111 8.32 -2.35 8.85
CA ALA A 111 7.30 -1.80 7.93
C ALA A 111 5.84 -1.88 8.42
N GLY A 112 5.58 -2.34 9.65
CA GLY A 112 4.22 -2.42 10.19
C GLY A 112 3.40 -3.63 9.73
N LYS A 113 4.03 -4.75 9.34
CA LYS A 113 3.32 -5.98 8.93
C LYS A 113 2.33 -6.49 10.00
N THR A 114 2.80 -6.71 11.23
CA THR A 114 1.98 -7.23 12.33
C THR A 114 0.78 -6.33 12.66
N THR A 115 0.95 -5.00 12.60
CA THR A 115 -0.17 -4.06 12.81
C THR A 115 -1.11 -4.01 11.62
N THR A 116 -0.60 -4.13 10.39
CA THR A 116 -1.41 -4.25 9.18
C THR A 116 -2.23 -5.54 9.17
N VAL A 117 -1.69 -6.67 9.67
CA VAL A 117 -2.43 -7.93 9.84
C VAL A 117 -3.67 -7.72 10.70
N ALA A 118 -3.54 -7.08 11.85
CA ALA A 118 -4.67 -6.81 12.75
C ALA A 118 -5.71 -5.87 12.12
N LYS A 119 -5.26 -4.81 11.43
CA LYS A 119 -6.16 -3.89 10.70
C LYS A 119 -6.91 -4.61 9.58
N LEU A 120 -6.21 -5.46 8.82
CA LEU A 120 -6.79 -6.25 7.73
C LEU A 120 -7.80 -7.26 8.27
N ALA A 121 -7.46 -7.96 9.36
CA ALA A 121 -8.39 -8.89 10.01
C ALA A 121 -9.68 -8.18 10.44
N LYS A 122 -9.55 -7.02 11.11
CA LYS A 122 -10.69 -6.18 11.51
C LYS A 122 -11.53 -5.75 10.31
N PHE A 123 -10.89 -5.28 9.23
CA PHE A 123 -11.58 -4.87 8.01
C PHE A 123 -12.38 -6.04 7.40
N LEU A 124 -11.77 -7.22 7.26
CA LEU A 124 -12.42 -8.41 6.71
C LEU A 124 -13.59 -8.89 7.59
N GLN A 125 -13.46 -8.82 8.92
CA GLN A 125 -14.52 -9.17 9.86
C GLN A 125 -15.69 -8.16 9.81
N GLU A 126 -15.41 -6.86 9.87
CA GLU A 126 -16.43 -5.82 9.99
C GLU A 126 -17.14 -5.53 8.66
N ARG A 127 -16.36 -5.40 7.57
CA ARG A 127 -16.85 -4.97 6.26
C ARG A 127 -17.23 -6.13 5.35
N GLN A 128 -16.49 -7.23 5.40
CA GLN A 128 -16.73 -8.41 4.55
C GLN A 128 -17.35 -9.60 5.29
N LYS A 129 -17.59 -9.47 6.60
CA LYS A 129 -18.22 -10.51 7.45
C LYS A 129 -17.50 -11.87 7.40
N LYS A 130 -16.17 -11.85 7.24
CA LYS A 130 -15.34 -13.05 7.18
C LYS A 130 -14.86 -13.49 8.55
N LYS A 131 -14.79 -14.79 8.78
CA LYS A 131 -14.13 -15.39 9.94
C LYS A 131 -12.63 -15.51 9.65
N VAL A 132 -11.82 -14.76 10.41
CA VAL A 132 -10.38 -14.61 10.16
C VAL A 132 -9.56 -15.31 11.24
N LEU A 133 -8.60 -16.13 10.80
CA LEU A 133 -7.53 -16.69 11.62
C LEU A 133 -6.23 -15.97 11.26
N VAL A 134 -5.44 -15.59 12.26
CA VAL A 134 -4.11 -14.99 12.05
C VAL A 134 -3.04 -15.84 12.72
N VAL A 135 -1.85 -15.90 12.12
CA VAL A 135 -0.71 -16.65 12.66
C VAL A 135 0.58 -15.87 12.46
N SER A 136 1.47 -15.93 13.44
CA SER A 136 2.82 -15.37 13.33
C SER A 136 3.82 -16.47 12.95
N CYS A 137 4.54 -16.24 11.86
CA CYS A 137 5.69 -17.02 11.42
C CYS A 137 7.01 -16.25 11.65
N ASP A 138 6.96 -15.14 12.40
CA ASP A 138 8.15 -14.39 12.84
C ASP A 138 8.71 -15.02 14.13
N VAL A 139 9.46 -16.10 13.96
CA VAL A 139 10.10 -16.84 15.05
C VAL A 139 11.41 -16.22 15.54
N TYR A 140 11.96 -15.26 14.78
CA TYR A 140 13.26 -14.65 15.04
C TYR A 140 13.18 -13.46 15.98
N ARG A 141 12.12 -12.64 15.87
CA ARG A 141 12.00 -11.42 16.66
C ARG A 141 11.42 -11.73 18.05
N PRO A 142 12.10 -11.28 19.13
CA PRO A 142 11.57 -11.43 20.47
C PRO A 142 10.17 -10.81 20.59
N ALA A 143 9.23 -11.59 21.10
CA ALA A 143 7.83 -11.21 21.30
C ALA A 143 6.98 -10.93 20.04
N ALA A 144 7.43 -11.23 18.82
CA ALA A 144 6.60 -11.02 17.62
C ALA A 144 5.29 -11.83 17.65
N ILE A 145 5.38 -13.10 18.07
CA ILE A 145 4.24 -13.98 18.30
C ILE A 145 3.27 -13.36 19.31
N LYS A 146 3.79 -12.90 20.47
CA LYS A 146 2.98 -12.30 21.52
C LYS A 146 2.39 -10.95 21.10
N GLN A 147 3.13 -10.17 20.33
CA GLN A 147 2.68 -8.90 19.77
C GLN A 147 1.47 -9.15 18.87
N LEU A 148 1.56 -10.11 17.94
CA LEU A 148 0.44 -10.45 17.06
C LEU A 148 -0.76 -10.97 17.87
N GLU A 149 -0.54 -11.83 18.85
CA GLU A 149 -1.60 -12.34 19.74
C GLU A 149 -2.36 -11.20 20.42
N THR A 150 -1.64 -10.22 21.00
CA THR A 150 -2.25 -9.06 21.66
C THR A 150 -3.08 -8.24 20.67
N VAL A 151 -2.51 -7.83 19.54
CA VAL A 151 -3.24 -6.97 18.58
C VAL A 151 -4.39 -7.71 17.88
N ALA A 152 -4.29 -9.04 17.73
CA ALA A 152 -5.38 -9.86 17.20
C ALA A 152 -6.55 -9.91 18.19
N ASN A 153 -6.26 -10.11 19.48
CA ASN A 153 -7.27 -10.09 20.53
C ASN A 153 -7.96 -8.73 20.64
N ASP A 154 -7.21 -7.62 20.53
CA ASP A 154 -7.77 -6.26 20.58
C ASP A 154 -8.82 -6.00 19.47
N VAL A 155 -8.68 -6.66 18.32
CA VAL A 155 -9.63 -6.55 17.20
C VAL A 155 -10.62 -7.71 17.12
N GLY A 156 -10.55 -8.68 18.03
CA GLY A 156 -11.41 -9.87 18.02
C GLY A 156 -11.09 -10.88 16.91
N ALA A 157 -9.89 -10.87 16.35
CA ALA A 157 -9.41 -11.87 15.40
C ALA A 157 -8.92 -13.12 16.15
N THR A 158 -9.17 -14.32 15.60
CA THR A 158 -8.66 -15.55 16.22
C THR A 158 -7.17 -15.68 15.93
N PHE A 159 -6.37 -15.91 16.97
CA PHE A 159 -4.93 -16.13 16.85
C PHE A 159 -4.60 -17.63 16.94
N PHE A 160 -3.78 -18.12 16.00
CA PHE A 160 -3.22 -19.47 16.06
C PHE A 160 -1.93 -19.47 16.91
N PRO A 161 -1.87 -20.27 18.00
CA PRO A 161 -0.70 -20.32 18.86
C PRO A 161 0.51 -20.92 18.11
N SER A 162 1.66 -20.27 18.26
CA SER A 162 2.94 -20.69 17.67
C SER A 162 4.07 -20.47 18.67
N HIS A 163 5.19 -21.17 18.47
CA HIS A 163 6.37 -21.08 19.30
C HIS A 163 7.62 -20.78 18.47
N LYS A 164 8.57 -20.06 19.08
CA LYS A 164 9.83 -19.65 18.45
C LYS A 164 10.73 -20.81 18.01
N ASP A 165 10.57 -21.99 18.62
CA ASP A 165 11.40 -23.17 18.35
C ASP A 165 10.82 -24.04 17.21
N GLN A 166 9.71 -23.63 16.60
CA GLN A 166 9.07 -24.33 15.49
C GLN A 166 9.53 -23.78 14.13
N ASP A 167 9.50 -24.64 13.12
CA ASP A 167 9.75 -24.22 11.75
C ASP A 167 8.58 -23.33 11.23
N PRO A 168 8.87 -22.16 10.61
CA PRO A 168 7.85 -21.25 10.09
C PRO A 168 6.87 -21.89 9.10
N VAL A 169 7.33 -22.82 8.27
CA VAL A 169 6.49 -23.52 7.30
C VAL A 169 5.53 -24.46 8.01
N ALA A 170 6.03 -25.20 9.01
CA ALA A 170 5.19 -26.07 9.84
C ALA A 170 4.11 -25.30 10.59
N ILE A 171 4.43 -24.13 11.15
CA ILE A 171 3.46 -23.23 11.80
C ILE A 171 2.35 -22.84 10.81
N ALA A 172 2.72 -22.34 9.64
CA ALA A 172 1.76 -21.86 8.66
C ALA A 172 0.84 -22.99 8.14
N GLN A 173 1.41 -24.16 7.87
CA GLN A 173 0.63 -25.33 7.45
C GLN A 173 -0.36 -25.80 8.53
N ALA A 174 0.07 -25.80 9.80
CA ALA A 174 -0.80 -26.14 10.92
C ALA A 174 -1.94 -25.13 11.08
N ALA A 175 -1.66 -23.83 10.96
CA ALA A 175 -2.68 -22.78 11.00
C ALA A 175 -3.69 -22.92 9.86
N ILE A 176 -3.25 -23.24 8.64
CA ILE A 176 -4.15 -23.47 7.50
C ILE A 176 -5.01 -24.72 7.72
N ALA A 177 -4.44 -25.79 8.26
CA ALA A 177 -5.18 -27.01 8.60
C ALA A 177 -6.25 -26.75 9.66
N GLU A 178 -5.93 -25.98 10.69
CA GLU A 178 -6.90 -25.51 11.69
C GLU A 178 -7.97 -24.62 11.07
N GLY A 179 -7.56 -23.70 10.17
CA GLY A 179 -8.45 -22.85 9.39
C GLY A 179 -9.50 -23.67 8.64
N LYS A 180 -9.08 -24.75 7.97
CA LYS A 180 -9.98 -25.69 7.30
C LYS A 180 -10.91 -26.41 8.27
N LEU A 181 -10.35 -26.98 9.35
CA LEU A 181 -11.11 -27.76 10.32
C LEU A 181 -12.19 -26.94 11.06
N LYS A 182 -11.88 -25.69 11.39
CA LYS A 182 -12.76 -24.78 12.13
C LYS A 182 -13.55 -23.84 11.21
N PHE A 183 -13.56 -24.11 9.90
CA PHE A 183 -14.32 -23.37 8.88
C PHE A 183 -14.06 -21.86 8.91
N PHE A 184 -12.77 -21.47 8.93
CA PHE A 184 -12.38 -20.08 8.72
C PHE A 184 -12.47 -19.72 7.23
N ASP A 185 -12.83 -18.47 6.95
CA ASP A 185 -12.87 -17.95 5.59
C ASP A 185 -11.49 -17.52 5.10
N VAL A 186 -10.69 -16.94 6.00
CA VAL A 186 -9.38 -16.35 5.67
C VAL A 186 -8.36 -16.72 6.74
N VAL A 187 -7.16 -17.09 6.29
CA VAL A 187 -5.97 -17.28 7.14
C VAL A 187 -4.92 -16.25 6.72
N ILE A 188 -4.52 -15.36 7.63
CA ILE A 188 -3.48 -14.35 7.40
C ILE A 188 -2.19 -14.81 8.08
N VAL A 189 -1.12 -14.91 7.30
CA VAL A 189 0.20 -15.36 7.75
C VAL A 189 1.14 -14.15 7.84
N ASP A 190 1.49 -13.74 9.06
CA ASP A 190 2.48 -12.67 9.32
C ASP A 190 3.90 -13.24 9.30
N THR A 191 4.76 -12.79 8.39
CA THR A 191 6.15 -13.26 8.32
C THR A 191 7.11 -12.31 9.00
N ALA A 192 8.30 -12.81 9.34
CA ALA A 192 9.42 -11.96 9.72
C ALA A 192 9.70 -10.89 8.65
N GLY A 193 10.18 -9.72 9.10
CA GLY A 193 10.72 -8.72 8.19
C GLY A 193 12.08 -9.13 7.67
N ARG A 194 12.31 -8.93 6.37
CA ARG A 194 13.55 -9.34 5.70
C ARG A 194 14.15 -8.17 4.96
N LEU A 195 15.47 -8.05 5.00
CA LEU A 195 16.19 -7.17 4.07
C LEU A 195 16.38 -7.91 2.75
N HIS A 196 16.15 -7.24 1.63
CA HIS A 196 16.27 -7.82 0.29
C HIS A 196 17.70 -8.29 -0.05
N VAL A 197 18.69 -7.87 0.75
CA VAL A 197 20.09 -8.29 0.62
C VAL A 197 20.41 -9.63 1.29
N ASP A 198 19.49 -10.19 2.08
CA ASP A 198 19.70 -11.47 2.78
C ASP A 198 19.14 -12.64 1.97
N ALA A 199 20.03 -13.33 1.25
CA ALA A 199 19.68 -14.45 0.37
C ALA A 199 19.10 -15.65 1.12
N GLU A 200 19.54 -15.89 2.36
CA GLU A 200 19.09 -17.02 3.17
C GLU A 200 17.65 -16.78 3.64
N MET A 201 17.37 -15.55 4.08
CA MET A 201 16.03 -15.11 4.42
C MET A 201 15.10 -15.10 3.19
N MET A 202 15.58 -14.72 2.01
CA MET A 202 14.80 -14.78 0.76
C MET A 202 14.49 -16.23 0.34
N GLY A 203 15.41 -17.17 0.59
CA GLY A 203 15.15 -18.59 0.39
C GLY A 203 14.03 -19.11 1.30
N GLU A 204 13.97 -18.65 2.55
CA GLU A 204 12.91 -19.07 3.48
C GLU A 204 11.52 -18.56 3.09
N ILE A 205 11.37 -17.30 2.66
CA ILE A 205 10.06 -16.81 2.21
C ILE A 205 9.60 -17.55 0.96
N GLN A 206 10.52 -17.92 0.05
CA GLN A 206 10.20 -18.75 -1.11
C GLN A 206 9.73 -20.15 -0.69
N ARG A 207 10.40 -20.79 0.28
CA ARG A 207 9.96 -22.08 0.83
C ARG A 207 8.58 -21.97 1.47
N LEU A 208 8.34 -20.94 2.27
CA LEU A 208 7.06 -20.69 2.92
C LEU A 208 5.94 -20.46 1.91
N HIS A 209 6.16 -19.54 0.96
CA HIS A 209 5.21 -19.25 -0.11
C HIS A 209 4.89 -20.50 -0.95
N GLY A 210 5.91 -21.28 -1.34
CA GLY A 210 5.73 -22.52 -2.10
C GLY A 210 4.96 -23.60 -1.34
N ALA A 211 5.13 -23.67 -0.02
CA ALA A 211 4.48 -24.66 0.83
C ALA A 211 3.01 -24.33 1.13
N ILE A 212 2.66 -23.05 1.31
CA ILE A 212 1.29 -22.63 1.67
C ILE A 212 0.45 -22.21 0.46
N LYS A 213 1.09 -21.87 -0.67
CA LYS A 213 0.45 -21.44 -1.92
C LYS A 213 -0.63 -20.37 -1.66
N PRO A 214 -0.22 -19.18 -1.18
CA PRO A 214 -1.18 -18.15 -0.82
C PRO A 214 -1.95 -17.70 -2.07
N VAL A 215 -3.21 -17.35 -1.88
CA VAL A 215 -4.04 -16.77 -2.94
C VAL A 215 -3.64 -15.31 -3.17
N GLU A 216 -3.25 -14.64 -2.09
CA GLU A 216 -2.79 -13.26 -2.09
C GLU A 216 -1.48 -13.13 -1.30
N THR A 217 -0.52 -12.40 -1.86
CA THR A 217 0.71 -12.03 -1.15
C THR A 217 0.80 -10.51 -1.11
N LEU A 218 0.69 -9.94 0.09
CA LEU A 218 0.72 -8.50 0.30
C LEU A 218 2.11 -8.08 0.74
N PHE A 219 2.69 -7.12 0.01
CA PHE A 219 3.98 -6.53 0.36
C PHE A 219 3.77 -5.22 1.10
N VAL A 220 4.25 -5.16 2.35
CA VAL A 220 4.15 -3.98 3.21
C VAL A 220 5.50 -3.27 3.26
N VAL A 221 5.48 -1.99 2.88
CA VAL A 221 6.62 -1.08 2.94
C VAL A 221 6.22 0.18 3.72
N ASP A 222 7.17 0.73 4.46
CA ASP A 222 6.98 2.00 5.17
C ASP A 222 7.27 3.16 4.22
N ALA A 223 6.41 4.19 4.25
CA ALA A 223 6.61 5.43 3.50
C ALA A 223 7.93 6.14 3.88
N MET A 224 8.48 5.89 5.08
CA MET A 224 9.81 6.39 5.45
C MET A 224 10.95 5.85 4.58
N THR A 225 10.71 4.80 3.79
CA THR A 225 11.71 4.21 2.89
C THR A 225 11.91 5.05 1.61
N GLY A 226 11.04 6.02 1.37
CA GLY A 226 10.94 6.78 0.11
C GLY A 226 9.87 6.22 -0.80
#